data_AF-A0A3D5ZDA2-F1
#
_entry.id   AF-A0A3D5ZDA2-F1
#
_cell.length_a   1.000
_cell.length_b   1.000
_cell.length_c   1.000
_cell.angle_alpha   90.00
_cell.angle_beta   90.00
_cell.angle_gamma   90.00
#
_symmetry.space_group_name_H-M   'P 1'
#
loop_
_entity.id
_entity.type
_entity.pdbx_description
1 polymer ?
#
loop_
_entity_poly.entity_id
_entity_poly.type
_entity_poly.pdbx_seq_one_letter_code
_entity_poly.pdbx_strand_id
1 'polypeptide(L)'
;MVIFAKKHFSSKNADIFSRLINIAIWLRASWSILVRFIKKITLPSIDFLALFGLFLFALQCYGQWQQIDYDKDLTNKVLLGVSAVYISSLLFRGAFRKPWKKWNLFQSCILGFAISLGIYSLMPDTMRFSRAIILLSPLITGVYLMASRVLLNTISKKRFPFRTDKSTRFGIIGDAAEYTRVTELISQTRTLDSEYIHFDIEKEKEKIEQIDELINVYNLNEIVFCAVNLSSSDIIRLMSLSSNKHIDFKIAPPESLYIIGSNSIDKKGDLFILDVNSISKNENKKKKRTFDLLAGLLLILLLPILTIMNRSVVQLVKNIGKLVLGSKTLVGYAGKTNKPKNLPRLKPCIIPTVKESASIDIIQKMNVLYARDYKWRNDLSTLIKNLGNLTV
;
A
#
# COMPACT_ATOMS: atom_id res chain seq x y z
N MET A 1 31.10 9.93 0.09
CA MET A 1 31.44 10.89 -0.99
C MET A 1 31.69 12.29 -0.44
N VAL A 2 30.71 13.03 0.09
CA VAL A 2 30.96 14.38 0.68
C VAL A 2 31.94 14.34 1.86
N ILE A 3 31.77 13.39 2.79
CA ILE A 3 32.67 13.21 3.95
C ILE A 3 34.08 12.79 3.51
N PHE A 4 34.18 12.02 2.43
CA PHE A 4 35.44 11.58 1.84
C PHE A 4 36.18 12.76 1.17
N ALA A 5 35.45 13.60 0.42
CA ALA A 5 36.02 14.78 -0.22
C ALA A 5 36.55 15.80 0.81
N LYS A 6 35.88 15.96 1.95
CA LYS A 6 36.38 16.79 3.06
C LYS A 6 37.65 16.25 3.73
N LYS A 7 37.87 14.93 3.70
CA LYS A 7 38.97 14.28 4.42
C LYS A 7 40.23 14.11 3.56
N HIS A 8 40.09 14.04 2.24
CA HIS A 8 41.19 13.68 1.33
C HIS A 8 41.61 14.78 0.34
N PHE A 9 40.91 15.93 0.26
CA PHE A 9 41.34 17.07 -0.56
C PHE A 9 41.91 18.20 0.29
N SER A 10 42.87 18.94 -0.26
CA SER A 10 43.46 20.12 0.40
C SER A 10 42.37 21.14 0.77
N SER A 11 42.53 21.81 1.93
CA SER A 11 41.51 22.65 2.56
C SER A 11 40.86 23.68 1.62
N LYS A 12 41.61 24.22 0.66
CA LYS A 12 41.12 25.21 -0.31
C LYS A 12 40.21 24.64 -1.40
N ASN A 13 40.41 23.38 -1.80
CA ASN A 13 39.63 22.72 -2.85
C ASN A 13 38.51 21.83 -2.29
N ALA A 14 38.65 21.36 -1.04
CA ALA A 14 37.67 20.50 -0.37
C ALA A 14 36.28 21.13 -0.31
N ASP A 15 36.18 22.45 -0.14
CA ASP A 15 34.90 23.16 -0.09
C ASP A 15 34.21 23.26 -1.45
N ILE A 16 34.96 23.48 -2.53
CA ILE A 16 34.42 23.55 -3.90
C ILE A 16 33.93 22.17 -4.31
N PHE A 17 34.75 21.12 -4.11
CA PHE A 17 34.35 19.75 -4.39
C PHE A 17 33.17 19.31 -3.52
N SER A 18 33.12 19.69 -2.24
CA SER A 18 31.98 19.37 -1.37
C SER A 18 30.70 20.06 -1.84
N ARG A 19 30.75 21.32 -2.30
CA ARG A 19 29.59 22.03 -2.86
C ARG A 19 29.11 21.40 -4.17
N LEU A 20 30.02 21.07 -5.09
CA LEU A 20 29.68 20.39 -6.35
C LEU A 20 29.05 19.02 -6.11
N ILE A 21 29.60 18.23 -5.18
CA ILE A 21 29.03 16.92 -4.81
C ILE A 21 27.65 17.11 -4.18
N ASN A 22 27.47 18.11 -3.31
CA ASN A 22 26.15 18.42 -2.75
C ASN A 22 25.15 18.78 -3.85
N ILE A 23 25.51 19.68 -4.78
CA ILE A 23 24.65 20.04 -5.92
C ILE A 23 24.29 18.79 -6.75
N ALA A 24 25.26 17.91 -7.03
CA ALA A 24 25.01 16.67 -7.75
C ALA A 24 24.07 15.71 -6.99
N ILE A 25 24.17 15.64 -5.66
CA ILE A 25 23.25 14.85 -4.81
C ILE A 25 21.84 15.45 -4.88
N TRP A 26 21.70 16.76 -4.75
CA TRP A 26 20.41 17.45 -4.83
C TRP A 26 19.78 17.31 -6.20
N LEU A 27 20.54 17.50 -7.29
CA LEU A 27 20.07 17.28 -8.66
C LEU A 27 19.60 15.85 -8.86
N ARG A 28 20.36 14.85 -8.40
CA ARG A 28 19.97 13.45 -8.51
C ARG A 28 18.72 13.14 -7.69
N ALA A 29 18.60 13.69 -6.48
CA ALA A 29 17.41 13.53 -5.65
C ALA A 29 16.18 14.15 -6.29
N SER A 30 16.28 15.39 -6.78
CA SER A 30 15.22 16.08 -7.51
C SER A 30 14.83 15.32 -8.78
N TRP A 31 15.79 14.84 -9.54
CA TRP A 31 15.55 14.02 -10.74
C TRP A 31 14.82 12.72 -10.39
N SER A 32 15.22 12.05 -9.31
CA SER A 32 14.54 10.84 -8.84
C SER A 32 13.09 11.10 -8.45
N ILE A 33 12.81 12.21 -7.76
CA ILE A 33 11.45 12.63 -7.40
C ILE A 33 10.65 12.93 -8.66
N LEU A 34 11.22 13.67 -9.60
CA LEU A 34 10.59 14.04 -10.87
C LEU A 34 10.24 12.79 -11.69
N VAL A 35 11.17 11.86 -11.87
CA VAL A 35 10.92 10.60 -12.59
C VAL A 35 9.84 9.77 -11.90
N ARG A 36 9.84 9.70 -10.56
CA ARG A 36 8.79 9.01 -9.80
C ARG A 36 7.44 9.69 -9.94
N PHE A 37 7.41 11.01 -9.96
CA PHE A 37 6.20 11.80 -10.17
C PHE A 37 5.65 11.59 -11.57
N ILE A 38 6.48 11.71 -12.61
CA ILE A 38 6.09 11.45 -14.01
C ILE A 38 5.51 10.04 -14.13
N LYS A 39 6.23 9.01 -13.68
CA LYS A 39 5.74 7.61 -13.75
C LYS A 39 4.40 7.41 -13.02
N LYS A 40 4.15 8.16 -11.95
CA LYS A 40 2.91 8.09 -11.17
C LYS A 40 1.76 8.81 -11.85
N ILE A 41 2.02 9.92 -12.55
CA ILE A 41 0.98 10.73 -13.21
C ILE A 41 0.67 10.27 -14.64
N THR A 42 1.58 9.56 -15.31
CA THR A 42 1.40 9.12 -16.70
C THR A 42 0.08 8.38 -16.92
N LEU A 43 -0.22 7.38 -16.10
CA LEU A 43 -1.45 6.58 -16.27
C LEU A 43 -2.72 7.40 -15.99
N PRO A 44 -2.84 8.17 -14.88
CA PRO A 44 -3.93 9.12 -14.70
C PRO A 44 -4.11 10.12 -15.85
N SER A 45 -3.02 10.67 -16.40
CA SER A 45 -3.08 11.62 -17.51
C SER A 45 -3.57 10.98 -18.80
N ILE A 46 -3.11 9.77 -19.12
CA ILE A 46 -3.58 9.03 -20.29
C ILE A 46 -5.07 8.70 -20.16
N ASP A 47 -5.48 8.19 -18.99
CA ASP A 47 -6.89 7.88 -18.73
C ASP A 47 -7.77 9.14 -18.80
N PHE A 48 -7.27 10.29 -18.32
CA PHE A 48 -7.98 11.57 -18.42
C PHE A 48 -8.23 11.97 -19.87
N LEU A 49 -7.18 12.00 -20.68
CA LEU A 49 -7.26 12.40 -22.09
C LEU A 49 -8.14 11.43 -22.89
N ALA A 50 -8.04 10.13 -22.62
CA ALA A 50 -8.86 9.12 -23.29
C ALA A 50 -10.33 9.23 -22.91
N LEU A 51 -10.67 9.42 -21.63
CA LEU A 51 -12.05 9.62 -21.20
C LEU A 51 -12.63 10.91 -21.79
N PHE A 52 -11.86 12.00 -21.79
CA PHE A 52 -12.28 13.25 -22.41
C PHE A 52 -12.57 13.07 -23.91
N GLY A 53 -11.65 12.44 -24.65
CA GLY A 53 -11.86 12.12 -26.06
C GLY A 53 -13.06 11.20 -26.31
N LEU A 54 -13.27 10.19 -25.48
CA LEU A 54 -14.42 9.29 -25.58
C LEU A 54 -15.75 9.99 -25.32
N PHE A 55 -15.80 10.92 -24.36
CA PHE A 55 -17.02 11.70 -24.12
C PHE A 55 -17.31 12.68 -25.26
N LEU A 56 -16.28 13.32 -25.83
CA LEU A 56 -16.45 14.15 -27.03
C LEU A 56 -16.97 13.33 -28.20
N PHE A 57 -16.39 12.16 -28.42
CA PHE A 57 -16.83 11.24 -29.48
C PHE A 57 -18.29 10.81 -29.26
N ALA A 58 -18.65 10.39 -28.04
CA ALA A 58 -20.02 10.00 -27.70
C ALA A 58 -21.02 11.15 -27.89
N LEU A 59 -20.64 12.37 -27.51
CA LEU A 59 -21.44 13.56 -27.74
C LEU A 59 -21.64 13.82 -29.24
N GLN A 60 -20.57 13.74 -30.04
CA GLN A 60 -20.62 13.98 -31.47
C GLN A 60 -21.55 12.97 -32.17
N CYS A 61 -21.42 11.67 -31.84
CA CYS A 61 -22.31 10.64 -32.36
C CYS A 61 -23.77 10.89 -31.97
N TYR A 62 -24.01 11.26 -30.71
CA TYR A 62 -25.36 11.55 -30.22
C TYR A 62 -25.96 12.80 -30.86
N GLY A 63 -25.17 13.86 -31.04
CA GLY A 63 -25.58 15.10 -31.70
C GLY A 63 -25.92 14.90 -33.18
N GLN A 64 -25.12 14.12 -33.90
CA GLN A 64 -25.43 13.75 -35.29
C GLN A 64 -26.71 12.92 -35.40
N TRP A 65 -26.94 11.99 -34.47
CA TRP A 65 -28.15 11.18 -34.48
C TRP A 65 -29.41 12.00 -34.18
N GLN A 66 -29.33 12.93 -33.24
CA GLN A 66 -30.46 13.79 -32.84
C GLN A 66 -30.57 15.09 -33.65
N GLN A 67 -29.64 15.35 -34.58
CA GLN A 67 -29.52 16.61 -35.33
C GLN A 67 -29.44 17.85 -34.41
N ILE A 68 -28.73 17.73 -33.30
CA ILE A 68 -28.51 18.81 -32.33
C ILE A 68 -27.11 19.37 -32.53
N ASP A 69 -27.00 20.68 -32.75
CA ASP A 69 -25.72 21.38 -32.75
C ASP A 69 -25.44 21.90 -31.33
N TYR A 70 -24.34 21.43 -30.75
CA TYR A 70 -23.95 21.78 -29.38
C TYR A 70 -22.92 22.92 -29.41
N ASP A 71 -23.05 23.87 -28.47
CA ASP A 71 -21.99 24.83 -28.22
C ASP A 71 -20.71 24.09 -27.77
N LYS A 72 -19.70 24.13 -28.64
CA LYS A 72 -18.44 23.41 -28.46
C LYS A 72 -17.64 23.95 -27.28
N ASP A 73 -17.65 25.25 -27.03
CA ASP A 73 -16.84 25.83 -25.94
C ASP A 73 -17.40 25.42 -24.58
N LEU A 74 -18.72 25.59 -24.41
CA LEU A 74 -19.43 25.14 -23.21
C LEU A 74 -19.26 23.64 -23.00
N THR A 75 -19.53 22.84 -24.02
CA THR A 75 -19.55 21.37 -23.85
C THR A 75 -18.16 20.80 -23.59
N ASN A 76 -17.12 21.34 -24.21
CA ASN A 76 -15.73 20.97 -23.92
C ASN A 76 -15.38 21.25 -22.46
N LYS A 77 -15.73 22.42 -21.93
CA LYS A 77 -15.47 22.78 -20.52
C LYS A 77 -16.19 21.84 -19.56
N VAL A 78 -17.47 21.53 -19.81
CA VAL A 78 -18.23 20.63 -18.93
C VAL A 78 -17.68 19.20 -19.00
N LEU A 79 -17.37 18.68 -20.20
CA LEU A 79 -16.82 17.34 -20.36
C LEU A 79 -15.41 17.21 -19.77
N LEU A 80 -14.56 18.24 -19.85
CA LEU A 80 -13.29 18.29 -19.13
C LEU A 80 -13.51 18.14 -17.62
N GLY A 81 -14.51 18.84 -17.08
CA GLY A 81 -14.91 18.73 -15.68
C GLY A 81 -15.37 17.32 -15.31
N VAL A 82 -16.24 16.71 -16.12
CA VAL A 82 -16.72 15.33 -15.91
C VAL A 82 -15.56 14.33 -15.94
N SER A 83 -14.65 14.41 -16.92
CA SER A 83 -13.45 13.58 -16.96
C SER A 83 -12.58 13.76 -15.72
N ALA A 84 -12.42 14.99 -15.22
CA ALA A 84 -11.66 15.28 -14.01
C ALA A 84 -12.31 14.65 -12.75
N VAL A 85 -13.64 14.66 -12.65
CA VAL A 85 -14.40 14.01 -11.57
C VAL A 85 -14.17 12.50 -11.57
N TYR A 86 -14.21 11.85 -12.74
CA TYR A 86 -13.95 10.42 -12.86
C TYR A 86 -12.51 10.05 -12.47
N ILE A 87 -11.52 10.81 -12.93
CA ILE A 87 -10.11 10.59 -12.56
C ILE A 87 -9.89 10.82 -11.07
N SER A 88 -10.51 11.85 -10.49
CA SER A 88 -10.46 12.11 -9.05
C SER A 88 -11.03 10.93 -8.27
N SER A 89 -12.18 10.40 -8.70
CA SER A 89 -12.82 9.23 -8.07
C SER A 89 -11.92 7.98 -8.13
N LEU A 90 -11.26 7.75 -9.26
CA LEU A 90 -10.26 6.68 -9.43
C LEU A 90 -9.04 6.86 -8.52
N LEU A 91 -8.57 8.10 -8.34
CA LEU A 91 -7.48 8.43 -7.41
C LEU A 91 -7.87 8.17 -5.95
N PHE A 92 -9.06 8.62 -5.53
CA PHE A 92 -9.58 8.43 -4.16
C PHE A 92 -9.74 6.94 -3.80
N ARG A 93 -10.25 6.13 -4.72
CA ARG A 93 -10.39 4.67 -4.54
C ARG A 93 -9.08 3.90 -4.77
N GLY A 94 -8.00 4.59 -5.15
CA GLY A 94 -6.70 3.99 -5.40
C GLY A 94 -6.68 3.02 -6.58
N ALA A 95 -7.55 3.21 -7.57
CA ALA A 95 -7.70 2.32 -8.72
C ALA A 95 -6.47 2.27 -9.65
N PHE A 96 -5.59 3.28 -9.55
CA PHE A 96 -4.30 3.32 -10.25
C PHE A 96 -3.20 2.49 -9.58
N ARG A 97 -3.42 1.98 -8.36
CA ARG A 97 -2.44 1.12 -7.66
C ARG A 97 -2.48 -0.29 -8.24
N LYS A 98 -1.30 -0.84 -8.57
CA LYS A 98 -1.15 -2.25 -8.93
C LYS A 98 -1.10 -3.12 -7.66
N PRO A 99 -1.63 -4.37 -7.67
CA PRO A 99 -2.41 -4.99 -8.74
C PRO A 99 -3.79 -4.33 -8.86
N TRP A 100 -4.30 -4.19 -10.10
CA TRP A 100 -5.57 -3.53 -10.33
C TRP A 100 -6.74 -4.40 -9.83
N LYS A 101 -7.40 -3.93 -8.78
CA LYS A 101 -8.57 -4.59 -8.22
C LYS A 101 -9.81 -4.18 -9.01
N LYS A 102 -10.48 -5.13 -9.68
CA LYS A 102 -11.73 -4.91 -10.43
C LYS A 102 -12.79 -4.20 -9.57
N TRP A 103 -12.89 -4.58 -8.30
CA TRP A 103 -13.81 -3.95 -7.34
C TRP A 103 -13.55 -2.46 -7.13
N ASN A 104 -12.28 -2.03 -7.05
CA ASN A 104 -11.95 -0.62 -6.87
C ASN A 104 -12.31 0.20 -8.13
N LEU A 105 -12.15 -0.38 -9.33
CA LEU A 105 -12.56 0.28 -10.59
C LEU A 105 -14.06 0.48 -10.63
N PHE A 106 -14.83 -0.56 -10.29
CA PHE A 106 -16.29 -0.49 -10.22
C PHE A 106 -16.79 0.58 -9.23
N GLN A 107 -16.26 0.57 -8.00
CA GLN A 107 -16.60 1.60 -7.01
C GLN A 107 -16.20 3.01 -7.43
N SER A 108 -15.11 3.17 -8.18
CA SER A 108 -14.69 4.47 -8.72
C SER A 108 -15.65 4.97 -9.77
N CYS A 109 -16.15 4.08 -10.64
CA CYS A 109 -17.10 4.42 -11.68
C CYS A 109 -18.44 4.88 -11.08
N ILE A 110 -18.97 4.16 -10.09
CA ILE A 110 -20.19 4.55 -9.38
C ILE A 110 -20.01 5.88 -8.66
N LEU A 111 -18.88 6.06 -7.95
CA LEU A 111 -18.60 7.30 -7.23
C LEU A 111 -18.48 8.50 -8.20
N GLY A 112 -17.75 8.33 -9.30
CA GLY A 112 -17.60 9.37 -10.32
C GLY A 112 -18.91 9.73 -10.98
N PHE A 113 -19.76 8.73 -11.25
CA PHE A 113 -21.11 8.94 -11.77
C PHE A 113 -21.99 9.72 -10.79
N ALA A 114 -22.05 9.30 -9.52
CA ALA A 114 -22.86 9.98 -8.51
C ALA A 114 -22.44 11.45 -8.32
N ILE A 115 -21.13 11.73 -8.29
CA ILE A 115 -20.62 13.10 -8.17
C ILE A 115 -20.92 13.91 -9.45
N SER A 116 -20.68 13.34 -10.63
CA SER A 116 -20.94 14.02 -11.91
C SER A 116 -22.43 14.35 -12.06
N LEU A 117 -23.31 13.42 -11.70
CA LEU A 117 -24.76 13.63 -11.70
C LEU A 117 -25.17 14.71 -10.68
N GLY A 118 -24.59 14.70 -9.48
CA GLY A 118 -24.83 15.72 -8.47
C GLY A 118 -24.43 17.12 -8.94
N ILE A 119 -23.23 17.26 -9.51
CA ILE A 119 -22.76 18.54 -10.06
C ILE A 119 -23.65 18.99 -11.22
N TYR A 120 -23.98 18.08 -12.14
CA TYR A 120 -24.84 18.38 -13.28
C TYR A 120 -26.25 18.80 -12.87
N SER A 121 -26.81 18.18 -11.83
CA SER A 121 -28.12 18.54 -11.26
C SER A 121 -28.11 19.91 -10.59
N LEU A 122 -26.97 20.38 -10.08
CA LEU A 122 -26.83 21.71 -9.49
C LEU A 122 -26.48 22.81 -10.51
N MET A 123 -26.13 22.44 -11.75
CA MET A 123 -25.81 23.43 -12.80
C MET A 123 -27.06 24.19 -13.28
N PRO A 124 -26.92 25.49 -13.66
CA PRO A 124 -27.98 26.25 -14.32
C PRO A 124 -28.41 25.60 -15.64
N ASP A 125 -29.67 25.81 -16.04
CA ASP A 125 -30.22 25.21 -17.26
C ASP A 125 -29.46 25.61 -18.54
N THR A 126 -28.88 26.81 -18.57
CA THR A 126 -28.05 27.29 -19.68
C THR A 126 -26.74 26.52 -19.86
N MET A 127 -26.26 25.82 -18.83
CA MET A 127 -25.04 25.00 -18.88
C MET A 127 -25.31 23.51 -19.11
N ARG A 128 -26.58 23.10 -19.05
CA ARG A 128 -27.00 21.69 -19.19
C ARG A 128 -27.14 21.32 -20.66
N PHE A 129 -26.06 20.81 -21.25
CA PHE A 129 -26.02 20.46 -22.67
C PHE A 129 -26.72 19.11 -23.00
N SER A 130 -26.48 18.03 -22.24
CA SER A 130 -27.07 16.72 -22.55
C SER A 130 -27.15 15.78 -21.35
N ARG A 131 -28.39 15.47 -20.93
CA ARG A 131 -28.68 14.48 -19.87
C ARG A 131 -28.24 13.07 -20.29
N ALA A 132 -28.38 12.74 -21.57
CA ALA A 132 -28.05 11.42 -22.10
C ALA A 132 -26.57 11.08 -21.93
N ILE A 133 -25.67 12.03 -22.24
CA ILE A 133 -24.22 11.82 -22.10
C ILE A 133 -23.81 11.61 -20.64
N ILE A 134 -24.39 12.38 -19.71
CA ILE A 134 -24.13 12.19 -18.28
C ILE A 134 -24.62 10.83 -17.80
N LEU A 135 -25.80 10.37 -18.24
CA LEU A 135 -26.33 9.05 -17.89
C LEU A 135 -25.54 7.88 -18.52
N LEU A 136 -24.99 8.06 -19.72
CA LEU A 136 -24.16 7.07 -20.41
C LEU A 136 -22.69 7.06 -19.96
N SER A 137 -22.23 8.14 -19.31
CA SER A 137 -20.86 8.29 -18.84
C SER A 137 -20.30 7.12 -17.99
N PRO A 138 -21.05 6.47 -17.06
CA PRO A 138 -20.53 5.30 -16.33
C PRO A 138 -20.31 4.09 -17.22
N LEU A 139 -21.13 3.90 -18.26
CA LEU A 139 -20.98 2.78 -19.19
C LEU A 139 -19.74 2.98 -20.06
N ILE A 140 -19.59 4.16 -20.65
CA ILE A 140 -18.40 4.53 -21.45
C ILE A 140 -17.13 4.38 -20.60
N THR A 141 -17.15 4.93 -19.38
CA THR A 141 -16.00 4.86 -18.47
C THR A 141 -15.70 3.43 -18.05
N GLY A 142 -16.72 2.65 -17.70
CA GLY A 142 -16.56 1.25 -17.29
C GLY A 142 -15.93 0.39 -18.38
N VAL A 143 -16.48 0.47 -19.60
CA VAL A 143 -15.96 -0.26 -20.78
C VAL A 143 -14.51 0.15 -21.07
N TYR A 144 -14.22 1.46 -21.10
CA TYR A 144 -12.88 1.97 -21.31
C TYR A 144 -11.88 1.47 -20.24
N LEU A 145 -12.26 1.54 -18.96
CA LEU A 145 -11.38 1.10 -17.87
C LEU A 145 -11.11 -0.40 -17.96
N MET A 146 -12.11 -1.23 -18.27
CA MET A 146 -11.89 -2.67 -18.45
C MET A 146 -10.97 -2.94 -19.64
N ALA A 147 -11.23 -2.33 -20.79
CA ALA A 147 -10.42 -2.50 -22.00
C ALA A 147 -8.98 -2.02 -21.79
N SER A 148 -8.79 -0.82 -21.23
CA SER A 148 -7.46 -0.25 -20.96
C SER A 148 -6.64 -1.11 -20.00
N ARG A 149 -7.26 -1.63 -18.92
CA ARG A 149 -6.55 -2.49 -17.96
C ARG A 149 -6.22 -3.86 -18.55
N VAL A 150 -7.09 -4.44 -19.38
CA VAL A 150 -6.76 -5.69 -20.09
C VAL A 150 -5.60 -5.46 -21.04
N LEU A 151 -5.65 -4.40 -21.85
CA LEU A 151 -4.59 -4.05 -22.80
C LEU A 151 -3.24 -3.83 -22.10
N LEU A 152 -3.23 -3.01 -21.04
CA LEU A 152 -2.01 -2.76 -20.28
C LEU A 152 -1.49 -4.00 -19.56
N ASN A 153 -2.36 -4.92 -19.12
CA ASN A 153 -1.94 -6.20 -18.54
C ASN A 153 -1.25 -7.07 -19.60
N THR A 154 -1.80 -7.15 -20.82
CA THR A 154 -1.22 -7.90 -21.93
C THR A 154 0.13 -7.32 -22.37
N ILE A 155 0.24 -6.00 -22.48
CA ILE A 155 1.51 -5.32 -22.82
C ILE A 155 2.55 -5.50 -21.71
N SER A 156 2.15 -5.38 -20.44
CA SER A 156 3.05 -5.53 -19.30
C SER A 156 3.56 -6.96 -19.15
N LYS A 157 2.71 -7.98 -19.39
CA LYS A 157 3.10 -9.40 -19.39
C LYS A 157 4.09 -9.74 -20.51
N LYS A 158 3.99 -9.06 -21.67
CA LYS A 158 4.93 -9.23 -22.80
C LYS A 158 6.27 -8.51 -22.58
N ARG A 159 6.29 -7.32 -21.95
CA ARG A 159 7.53 -6.55 -21.71
C ARG A 159 8.32 -6.98 -20.48
N PHE A 160 7.67 -7.58 -19.50
CA PHE A 160 8.30 -8.19 -18.35
C PHE A 160 7.54 -9.49 -18.11
N PRO A 161 8.12 -10.68 -18.40
CA PRO A 161 7.58 -11.94 -17.93
C PRO A 161 7.76 -12.00 -16.40
N PHE A 162 7.09 -11.11 -15.70
CA PHE A 162 6.83 -11.23 -14.28
C PHE A 162 5.81 -12.35 -14.18
N ARG A 163 6.33 -13.55 -13.91
CA ARG A 163 5.61 -14.78 -13.59
C ARG A 163 4.36 -14.45 -12.77
N THR A 164 3.23 -14.43 -13.44
CA THR A 164 1.91 -14.41 -12.81
C THR A 164 1.53 -15.82 -12.45
N ASP A 165 1.23 -16.08 -11.18
CA ASP A 165 0.34 -17.15 -10.66
C ASP A 165 0.29 -18.45 -11.49
N LYS A 166 1.45 -18.98 -11.88
CA LYS A 166 1.62 -20.41 -12.14
C LYS A 166 2.29 -20.97 -10.90
N SER A 167 1.95 -22.20 -10.54
CA SER A 167 2.50 -22.88 -9.37
C SER A 167 4.02 -22.70 -9.31
N THR A 168 4.48 -21.90 -8.35
CA THR A 168 5.90 -21.64 -8.20
C THR A 168 6.51 -22.85 -7.52
N ARG A 169 7.37 -23.57 -8.25
CA ARG A 169 8.15 -24.68 -7.70
C ARG A 169 9.39 -24.14 -7.01
N PHE A 170 9.46 -24.36 -5.70
CA PHE A 170 10.57 -23.96 -4.85
C PHE A 170 11.49 -25.15 -4.59
N GLY A 171 12.78 -25.00 -4.88
CA GLY A 171 13.80 -25.87 -4.31
C GLY A 171 14.33 -25.27 -3.03
N ILE A 172 14.16 -25.93 -1.90
CA ILE A 172 14.70 -25.47 -0.61
C ILE A 172 15.87 -26.38 -0.25
N ILE A 173 17.07 -25.80 -0.21
CA ILE A 173 18.31 -26.51 0.11
C ILE A 173 18.70 -26.16 1.55
N GLY A 174 18.62 -27.15 2.44
CA GLY A 174 18.84 -27.00 3.88
C GLY A 174 18.61 -28.31 4.61
N ASP A 175 18.74 -28.32 5.93
CA ASP A 175 18.31 -29.45 6.75
C ASP A 175 16.76 -29.51 6.87
N ALA A 176 16.26 -30.60 7.46
CA ALA A 176 14.82 -30.81 7.64
C ALA A 176 14.13 -29.74 8.51
N ALA A 177 14.86 -29.18 9.49
CA ALA A 177 14.33 -28.16 10.40
C ALA A 177 14.15 -26.82 9.68
N GLU A 178 15.17 -26.41 8.93
CA GLU A 178 15.18 -25.21 8.10
C GLU A 178 14.20 -25.33 6.93
N TYR A 179 14.05 -26.52 6.34
CA TYR A 179 13.03 -26.76 5.32
C TYR A 179 11.63 -26.43 5.84
N THR A 180 11.30 -26.90 7.05
CA THR A 180 10.00 -26.66 7.67
C THR A 180 9.81 -25.17 7.98
N ARG A 181 10.82 -24.52 8.57
CA ARG A 181 10.81 -23.09 8.89
C ARG A 181 10.63 -22.21 7.65
N VAL A 182 11.39 -22.47 6.58
CA VAL A 182 11.34 -21.70 5.34
C VAL A 182 10.03 -21.94 4.60
N THR A 183 9.53 -23.18 4.58
CA THR A 183 8.23 -23.52 3.98
C THR A 183 7.10 -22.80 4.71
N GLU A 184 7.13 -22.74 6.04
CA GLU A 184 6.17 -21.97 6.83
C GLU A 184 6.25 -20.46 6.51
N LEU A 185 7.46 -19.90 6.42
CA LEU A 185 7.66 -18.49 6.10
C LEU A 185 7.14 -18.11 4.70
N ILE A 186 7.35 -18.97 3.70
CA ILE A 186 6.89 -18.75 2.33
C ILE A 186 5.36 -18.92 2.24
N SER A 187 4.81 -19.98 2.85
CA SER A 187 3.37 -20.29 2.81
C SER A 187 2.51 -19.24 3.51
N GLN A 188 3.03 -18.56 4.54
CA GLN A 188 2.34 -17.45 5.20
C GLN A 188 2.32 -16.17 4.35
N THR A 189 3.20 -16.06 3.35
CA THR A 189 3.37 -14.83 2.55
C THR A 189 2.78 -14.95 1.13
N ARG A 190 2.67 -16.17 0.57
CA ARG A 190 2.09 -16.43 -0.77
C ARG A 190 0.80 -17.25 -0.67
N THR A 191 -0.15 -16.96 -1.55
CA THR A 191 -1.42 -17.71 -1.65
C THR A 191 -1.31 -18.93 -2.59
N LEU A 192 -1.54 -20.11 -1.99
CA LEU A 192 -2.33 -21.26 -2.43
C LEU A 192 -1.82 -22.29 -3.47
N ASP A 193 -0.83 -22.02 -4.33
CA ASP A 193 -0.40 -23.05 -5.34
C ASP A 193 1.14 -23.24 -5.44
N SER A 194 1.89 -23.19 -4.33
CA SER A 194 3.35 -23.43 -4.38
C SER A 194 3.71 -24.87 -4.07
N GLU A 195 4.55 -25.47 -4.89
CA GLU A 195 5.11 -26.82 -4.68
C GLU A 195 6.51 -26.65 -4.09
N TYR A 196 6.76 -27.30 -2.95
CA TYR A 196 8.03 -27.21 -2.22
C TYR A 196 8.76 -28.54 -2.34
N ILE A 197 10.00 -28.49 -2.81
CA ILE A 197 10.86 -29.65 -2.97
C ILE A 197 12.05 -29.45 -2.03
N HIS A 198 12.21 -30.38 -1.09
CA HIS A 198 13.31 -30.38 -0.15
C HIS A 198 14.53 -31.05 -0.77
N PHE A 199 15.69 -30.41 -0.64
CA PHE A 199 16.99 -30.99 -0.97
C PHE A 199 17.86 -30.98 0.27
N ASP A 200 18.08 -32.18 0.82
CA ASP A 200 18.87 -32.39 2.03
C ASP A 200 20.36 -32.38 1.68
N ILE A 201 21.11 -31.48 2.32
CA ILE A 201 22.54 -31.27 2.03
C ILE A 201 23.38 -32.51 2.36
N GLU A 202 23.01 -33.27 3.39
CA GLU A 202 23.79 -34.45 3.80
C GLU A 202 23.57 -35.64 2.87
N LYS A 203 22.35 -35.79 2.34
CA LYS A 203 21.95 -36.95 1.53
C LYS A 203 22.06 -36.73 0.03
N GLU A 204 21.96 -35.47 -0.41
CA GLU A 204 21.84 -35.13 -1.83
C GLU A 204 22.92 -34.16 -2.30
N LYS A 205 24.08 -34.16 -1.62
CA LYS A 205 25.22 -33.28 -1.92
C LYS A 205 25.62 -33.30 -3.40
N GLU A 206 25.72 -34.49 -4.00
CA GLU A 206 26.09 -34.64 -5.43
C GLU A 206 25.07 -33.99 -6.37
N LYS A 207 23.76 -34.09 -6.06
CA LYS A 207 22.70 -33.46 -6.85
C LYS A 207 22.68 -31.95 -6.68
N ILE A 208 23.00 -31.45 -5.49
CA ILE A 208 23.07 -30.00 -5.20
C ILE A 208 24.26 -29.39 -5.95
N GLU A 209 25.39 -30.09 -6.05
CA GLU A 209 26.54 -29.65 -6.85
C GLU A 209 26.23 -29.56 -8.35
N GLN A 210 25.26 -30.35 -8.83
CA GLN A 210 24.71 -30.31 -10.20
C GLN A 210 23.43 -29.47 -10.29
N ILE A 211 23.49 -28.24 -9.79
CA ILE A 211 22.31 -27.38 -9.64
C ILE A 211 21.52 -27.15 -10.93
N ASP A 212 22.17 -27.08 -12.10
CA ASP A 212 21.49 -26.87 -13.39
C ASP A 212 20.63 -28.08 -13.80
N GLU A 213 21.07 -29.32 -13.53
CA GLU A 213 20.27 -30.53 -13.79
C GLU A 213 19.07 -30.58 -12.85
N LEU A 214 19.30 -30.30 -11.57
CA LEU A 214 18.26 -30.23 -10.54
C LEU A 214 17.18 -29.20 -10.91
N ILE A 215 17.56 -28.04 -11.44
CA ILE A 215 16.62 -27.02 -11.93
C ILE A 215 15.74 -27.56 -13.06
N ASN A 216 16.35 -28.22 -14.04
CA ASN A 216 15.66 -28.68 -15.24
C ASN A 216 14.77 -29.91 -14.97
N VAL A 217 15.24 -30.87 -14.18
CA VAL A 217 14.50 -32.11 -13.84
C VAL A 217 13.24 -31.77 -13.04
N TYR A 218 13.35 -30.90 -12.04
CA TYR A 218 12.21 -30.56 -11.18
C TYR A 218 11.40 -29.36 -11.68
N ASN A 219 11.80 -28.75 -12.80
CA ASN A 219 11.23 -27.50 -13.34
C ASN A 219 11.15 -26.39 -12.27
N LEU A 220 12.22 -26.24 -11.50
CA LEU A 220 12.30 -25.26 -10.41
C LEU A 220 12.28 -23.84 -10.94
N ASN A 221 11.80 -22.94 -10.11
CA ASN A 221 11.66 -21.54 -10.48
C ASN A 221 12.30 -20.59 -9.50
N GLU A 222 12.32 -20.98 -8.24
CA GLU A 222 13.02 -20.28 -7.19
C GLU A 222 13.80 -21.33 -6.39
N ILE A 223 15.05 -20.99 -6.06
CA ILE A 223 15.87 -21.79 -5.12
C ILE A 223 16.12 -20.96 -3.88
N VAL A 224 15.86 -21.54 -2.72
CA VAL A 224 16.11 -20.93 -1.41
C VAL A 224 17.23 -21.70 -0.71
N PHE A 225 18.36 -21.02 -0.49
CA PHE A 225 19.49 -21.54 0.26
C PHE A 225 19.37 -21.20 1.74
N CYS A 226 19.38 -22.20 2.61
CA CYS A 226 19.40 -22.01 4.06
C CYS A 226 20.83 -21.73 4.54
N ALA A 227 21.07 -20.50 5.02
CA ALA A 227 22.40 -20.05 5.43
C ALA A 227 22.84 -20.59 6.82
N VAL A 228 21.99 -21.37 7.49
CA VAL A 228 22.39 -22.20 8.64
C VAL A 228 23.32 -23.31 8.17
N ASN A 229 23.04 -23.90 7.01
CA ASN A 229 23.70 -25.12 6.55
C ASN A 229 24.74 -24.86 5.44
N LEU A 230 24.56 -23.81 4.64
CA LEU A 230 25.46 -23.45 3.56
C LEU A 230 26.24 -22.17 3.88
N SER A 231 27.56 -22.21 3.66
CA SER A 231 28.38 -21.01 3.76
C SER A 231 28.04 -20.02 2.64
N SER A 232 28.27 -18.72 2.86
CA SER A 232 28.06 -17.72 1.82
C SER A 232 28.92 -17.99 0.57
N SER A 233 30.12 -18.55 0.74
CA SER A 233 30.97 -18.98 -0.37
C SER A 233 30.36 -20.12 -1.19
N ASP A 234 29.74 -21.11 -0.53
CA ASP A 234 29.09 -22.23 -1.22
C ASP A 234 27.85 -21.77 -1.98
N ILE A 235 27.06 -20.89 -1.38
CA ILE A 235 25.90 -20.28 -2.03
C ILE A 235 26.33 -19.52 -3.28
N ILE A 236 27.37 -18.67 -3.18
CA ILE A 236 27.90 -17.91 -4.32
C ILE A 236 28.44 -18.85 -5.40
N ARG A 237 29.15 -19.91 -5.02
CA ARG A 237 29.64 -20.94 -5.94
C ARG A 237 28.48 -21.60 -6.67
N LEU A 238 27.45 -22.08 -5.97
CA LEU A 238 26.28 -22.72 -6.57
C LEU A 238 25.50 -21.77 -7.49
N MET A 239 25.34 -20.50 -7.09
CA MET A 239 24.75 -19.47 -7.94
C MET A 239 25.58 -19.21 -9.21
N SER A 240 26.91 -19.29 -9.13
CA SER A 240 27.80 -19.09 -10.28
C SER A 240 27.87 -20.28 -11.24
N LEU A 241 27.64 -21.49 -10.72
CA LEU A 241 27.59 -22.73 -11.51
C LEU A 241 26.30 -22.81 -12.34
N SER A 242 25.25 -22.11 -11.92
CA SER A 242 24.02 -22.09 -12.70
C SER A 242 24.12 -21.16 -13.90
N SER A 243 23.99 -21.74 -15.09
CA SER A 243 23.96 -21.02 -16.37
C SER A 243 22.56 -20.50 -16.72
N ASN A 244 21.54 -20.89 -15.96
CA ASN A 244 20.14 -20.67 -16.28
C ASN A 244 19.64 -19.27 -15.88
N LYS A 245 19.50 -18.38 -16.87
CA LYS A 245 19.08 -16.97 -16.67
C LYS A 245 17.63 -16.80 -16.18
N HIS A 246 16.87 -17.89 -16.02
CA HIS A 246 15.45 -17.86 -15.72
C HIS A 246 15.09 -18.28 -14.28
N ILE A 247 16.08 -18.54 -13.41
CA ILE A 247 15.85 -18.92 -12.02
C ILE A 247 16.14 -17.79 -11.04
N ASP A 248 15.28 -17.63 -10.03
CA ASP A 248 15.48 -16.67 -8.95
C ASP A 248 16.15 -17.34 -7.73
N PHE A 249 17.33 -16.88 -7.36
CA PHE A 249 18.03 -17.35 -6.16
C PHE A 249 17.67 -16.50 -4.93
N LYS A 250 17.48 -17.17 -3.80
CA LYS A 250 17.11 -16.59 -2.52
C LYS A 250 17.94 -17.20 -1.39
N ILE A 251 18.18 -16.43 -0.34
CA ILE A 251 18.95 -16.85 0.83
C ILE A 251 18.09 -16.63 2.08
N ALA A 252 17.95 -17.66 2.91
CA ALA A 252 17.29 -17.59 4.21
C ALA A 252 18.35 -17.54 5.32
N PRO A 253 18.58 -16.38 5.97
CA PRO A 253 19.49 -16.27 7.09
C PRO A 253 19.02 -17.07 8.31
N PRO A 254 19.95 -17.52 9.19
CA PRO A 254 19.64 -18.23 10.42
C PRO A 254 18.70 -17.41 11.31
N GLU A 255 17.70 -18.08 11.90
CA GLU A 255 16.73 -17.51 12.86
C GLU A 255 16.00 -16.24 12.42
N SER A 256 16.11 -15.89 11.13
CA SER A 256 15.54 -14.67 10.60
C SER A 256 14.13 -14.90 10.11
N LEU A 257 13.26 -13.92 10.35
CA LEU A 257 11.90 -13.93 9.85
C LEU A 257 11.80 -13.45 8.40
N TYR A 258 12.91 -13.48 7.63
CA TYR A 258 12.98 -12.99 6.27
C TYR A 258 13.87 -13.80 5.35
N ILE A 259 13.59 -13.73 4.04
CA ILE A 259 14.38 -14.35 2.97
C ILE A 259 14.86 -13.21 2.07
N ILE A 260 16.14 -13.23 1.71
CA ILE A 260 16.80 -12.23 0.86
C ILE A 260 16.82 -12.74 -0.57
N GLY A 261 16.22 -11.99 -1.51
CA GLY A 261 16.27 -12.32 -2.94
C GLY A 261 17.41 -11.64 -3.70
N SER A 262 17.88 -12.28 -4.76
CA SER A 262 18.85 -11.74 -5.72
C SER A 262 18.29 -10.58 -6.58
N ASN A 263 16.98 -10.30 -6.49
CA ASN A 263 16.27 -9.39 -7.39
C ASN A 263 15.77 -8.10 -6.71
N SER A 264 16.49 -6.99 -6.90
CA SER A 264 16.05 -5.58 -6.78
C SER A 264 15.47 -5.06 -5.45
N ILE A 265 16.20 -4.10 -4.87
CA ILE A 265 15.88 -3.16 -3.77
C ILE A 265 14.47 -2.49 -3.84
N ASP A 266 13.78 -2.56 -4.98
CA ASP A 266 12.51 -1.86 -5.26
C ASP A 266 11.26 -2.77 -5.34
N LYS A 267 11.37 -4.10 -5.22
CA LYS A 267 10.20 -4.99 -5.20
C LYS A 267 9.80 -5.33 -3.77
N LYS A 268 8.58 -4.92 -3.40
CA LYS A 268 7.92 -5.22 -2.11
C LYS A 268 7.71 -6.72 -1.79
N GLY A 269 8.29 -7.64 -2.58
CA GLY A 269 8.15 -9.09 -2.41
C GLY A 269 9.39 -9.80 -1.87
N ASP A 270 10.54 -9.13 -1.76
CA ASP A 270 11.84 -9.77 -1.44
C ASP A 270 12.32 -9.53 -0.01
N LEU A 271 11.49 -8.90 0.83
CA LEU A 271 11.56 -9.06 2.27
C LEU A 271 10.28 -9.78 2.68
N PHE A 272 10.39 -11.09 2.88
CA PHE A 272 9.39 -11.83 3.61
C PHE A 272 9.47 -11.31 5.04
N ILE A 273 8.76 -10.25 5.38
CA ILE A 273 8.61 -9.88 6.78
C ILE A 273 7.28 -10.51 7.17
N LEU A 274 7.27 -11.39 8.17
CA LEU A 274 6.05 -11.69 8.91
C LEU A 274 5.34 -10.35 9.16
N ASP A 275 4.25 -10.09 8.44
CA ASP A 275 3.71 -8.74 8.30
C ASP A 275 3.02 -8.33 9.61
N VAL A 276 3.81 -8.04 10.64
CA VAL A 276 3.32 -7.59 11.93
C VAL A 276 2.67 -6.25 11.66
N ASN A 277 1.35 -6.20 11.67
CA ASN A 277 0.54 -5.01 11.43
C ASN A 277 0.62 -4.03 12.62
N SER A 278 1.84 -3.68 13.02
CA SER A 278 2.12 -2.96 14.24
C SER A 278 1.60 -1.54 14.19
N ILE A 279 1.23 -1.01 15.34
CA ILE A 279 0.81 0.39 15.47
C ILE A 279 1.95 1.38 15.16
N SER A 280 3.20 0.93 15.21
CA SER A 280 4.38 1.75 14.93
C SER A 280 4.62 2.00 13.43
N LYS A 281 4.03 1.20 12.53
CA LYS A 281 4.10 1.39 11.09
C LYS A 281 3.56 2.77 10.67
N ASN A 282 4.25 3.44 9.75
CA ASN A 282 3.87 4.77 9.27
C ASN A 282 2.45 4.81 8.67
N GLU A 283 2.03 3.74 8.01
CA GLU A 283 0.67 3.63 7.48
C GLU A 283 -0.39 3.57 8.60
N ASN A 284 -0.11 2.82 9.67
CA ASN A 284 -1.01 2.66 10.80
C ASN A 284 -1.06 3.92 11.68
N LYS A 285 0.06 4.62 11.85
CA LYS A 285 0.08 5.96 12.48
C LYS A 285 -0.83 6.93 11.74
N LYS A 286 -0.76 6.97 10.40
CA LYS A 286 -1.65 7.80 9.57
C LYS A 286 -3.10 7.37 9.72
N LYS A 287 -3.41 6.08 9.57
CA LYS A 287 -4.78 5.55 9.75
C LYS A 287 -5.36 5.90 11.12
N LYS A 288 -4.57 5.74 12.19
CA LYS A 288 -4.97 6.09 13.55
C LYS A 288 -5.27 7.59 13.69
N ARG A 289 -4.36 8.44 13.22
CA ARG A 289 -4.58 9.90 13.29
C ARG A 289 -5.79 10.34 12.48
N THR A 290 -5.99 9.79 11.28
CA THR A 290 -7.16 10.07 10.45
C THR A 290 -8.44 9.60 11.14
N PHE A 291 -8.44 8.41 11.74
CA PHE A 291 -9.57 7.91 12.51
C PHE A 291 -9.89 8.81 13.72
N ASP A 292 -8.89 9.16 14.53
CA ASP A 292 -9.05 10.05 15.70
C ASP A 292 -9.64 11.41 15.29
N LEU A 293 -9.20 11.98 14.16
CA LEU A 293 -9.70 13.26 13.66
C LEU A 293 -11.15 13.15 13.17
N LEU A 294 -11.48 12.12 12.37
CA LEU A 294 -12.84 11.90 11.86
C LEU A 294 -13.81 11.59 13.00
N ALA A 295 -13.41 10.74 13.95
CA ALA A 295 -14.18 10.45 15.14
C ALA A 295 -14.38 11.72 15.98
N GLY A 296 -13.33 12.53 16.17
CA GLY A 296 -13.42 13.82 16.88
C GLY A 296 -14.43 14.77 16.24
N LEU A 297 -14.38 14.96 14.92
CA LEU A 297 -15.34 15.80 14.19
C LEU A 297 -16.79 15.27 14.30
N LEU A 298 -16.97 13.95 14.22
CA LEU A 298 -18.27 13.32 14.39
C LEU A 298 -18.80 13.47 15.82
N LEU A 299 -17.95 13.37 16.84
CA LEU A 299 -18.32 13.63 18.24
C LEU A 299 -18.66 15.09 18.49
N ILE A 300 -18.09 16.05 17.74
CA ILE A 300 -18.50 17.46 17.79
C ILE A 300 -19.92 17.64 17.25
N LEU A 301 -20.27 16.94 16.17
CA LEU A 301 -21.63 17.00 15.62
C LEU A 301 -22.65 16.36 16.58
N LEU A 302 -22.26 15.27 17.26
CA LEU A 302 -23.10 14.55 18.22
C LEU A 302 -23.06 15.13 19.64
N LEU A 303 -22.39 16.27 19.84
CA LEU A 303 -22.16 16.86 21.16
C LEU A 303 -23.46 17.10 21.95
N PRO A 304 -24.57 17.61 21.34
CA PRO A 304 -25.85 17.81 22.07
C PRO A 304 -26.44 16.52 22.66
N ILE A 305 -26.19 15.38 22.03
CA ILE A 305 -26.67 14.06 22.49
C ILE A 305 -25.71 13.51 23.55
N LEU A 306 -24.41 13.67 23.33
CA LEU A 306 -23.36 13.15 24.22
C LEU A 306 -23.35 13.83 25.60
N THR A 307 -23.83 15.07 25.70
CA THR A 307 -23.97 15.79 26.98
C THR A 307 -24.98 15.15 27.92
N ILE A 308 -25.97 14.42 27.40
CA ILE A 308 -26.94 13.67 28.22
C ILE A 308 -26.32 12.38 28.76
N MET A 309 -25.44 11.75 27.98
CA MET A 309 -24.82 10.47 28.31
C MET A 309 -23.60 10.58 29.23
N ASN A 310 -22.96 11.75 29.32
CA ASN A 310 -21.70 11.95 30.02
C ASN A 310 -21.86 12.95 31.18
N ARG A 311 -21.27 12.62 32.35
CA ARG A 311 -21.45 13.39 33.59
C ARG A 311 -20.90 14.83 33.55
N SER A 312 -19.90 15.12 32.72
CA SER A 312 -19.24 16.44 32.69
C SER A 312 -19.04 16.98 31.27
N VAL A 313 -19.84 17.99 30.92
CA VAL A 313 -19.79 18.65 29.60
C VAL A 313 -18.44 19.32 29.34
N VAL A 314 -17.88 20.00 30.35
CA VAL A 314 -16.60 20.71 30.23
C VAL A 314 -15.45 19.76 29.88
N GLN A 315 -15.39 18.61 30.55
CA GLN A 315 -14.33 17.62 30.32
C GLN A 315 -14.51 16.92 28.96
N LEU A 316 -15.75 16.66 28.56
CA LEU A 316 -16.09 16.11 27.25
C LEU A 316 -15.58 17.03 26.12
N VAL A 317 -15.93 18.32 26.16
CA VAL A 317 -15.47 19.30 25.17
C VAL A 317 -13.95 19.41 25.16
N LYS A 318 -13.31 19.43 26.34
CA LYS A 318 -11.84 19.48 26.47
C LYS A 318 -11.17 18.24 25.87
N ASN A 319 -11.72 17.04 26.09
CA ASN A 319 -11.20 15.79 25.54
C ASN A 319 -11.36 15.73 24.02
N ILE A 320 -12.52 16.11 23.49
CA ILE A 320 -12.78 16.18 22.04
C ILE A 320 -11.87 17.21 21.37
N GLY A 321 -11.71 18.41 21.95
CA GLY A 321 -10.78 19.43 21.44
C GLY A 321 -9.33 18.93 21.42
N LYS A 322 -8.89 18.28 22.50
CA LYS A 322 -7.55 17.67 22.57
C LYS A 322 -7.34 16.54 21.56
N LEU A 323 -8.38 15.79 21.21
CA LEU A 323 -8.37 14.75 20.18
C LEU A 323 -8.20 15.35 18.78
N VAL A 324 -8.99 16.38 18.44
CA VAL A 324 -8.90 17.07 17.13
C VAL A 324 -7.56 17.77 16.97
N LEU A 325 -7.07 18.47 18.00
CA LEU A 325 -5.72 19.08 18.03
C LEU A 325 -4.60 18.03 18.01
N GLY A 326 -4.90 16.77 18.33
CA GLY A 326 -3.96 15.66 18.29
C GLY A 326 -3.00 15.60 19.46
N SER A 327 -3.35 16.21 20.59
CA SER A 327 -2.64 16.04 21.86
C SER A 327 -3.02 14.72 22.56
N LYS A 328 -4.22 14.19 22.29
CA LYS A 328 -4.71 12.87 22.73
C LYS A 328 -5.09 11.97 21.55
N THR A 329 -5.13 10.67 21.79
CA THR A 329 -5.75 9.67 20.88
C THR A 329 -7.06 9.17 21.47
N LEU A 330 -7.96 8.63 20.64
CA LEU A 330 -9.25 8.16 21.14
C LEU A 330 -9.07 6.90 21.99
N VAL A 331 -8.47 5.87 21.39
CA VAL A 331 -8.15 4.59 22.04
C VAL A 331 -6.64 4.45 22.23
N GLY A 332 -6.19 3.86 23.34
CA GLY A 332 -4.77 3.59 23.57
C GLY A 332 -4.54 2.63 24.73
N TYR A 333 -3.29 2.50 25.16
CA TYR A 333 -2.90 1.50 26.16
C TYR A 333 -3.60 1.72 27.51
N ALA A 334 -4.03 0.63 28.12
CA ALA A 334 -4.58 0.62 29.47
C ALA A 334 -3.44 0.65 30.52
N GLY A 335 -3.70 1.32 31.66
CA GLY A 335 -2.78 1.43 32.79
C GLY A 335 -1.93 2.71 32.80
N LYS A 336 -2.29 3.68 33.66
CA LYS A 336 -1.53 4.94 33.85
C LYS A 336 -0.16 4.73 34.53
N THR A 337 -0.02 3.68 35.33
CA THR A 337 1.12 3.44 36.23
C THR A 337 2.18 2.50 35.65
N ASN A 338 1.82 1.62 34.72
CA ASN A 338 2.75 0.70 34.05
C ASN A 338 2.82 1.03 32.57
N LYS A 339 3.61 2.06 32.20
CA LYS A 339 4.04 2.18 30.80
C LYS A 339 4.85 0.92 30.49
N PRO A 340 4.39 0.04 29.59
CA PRO A 340 5.17 -1.12 29.23
C PRO A 340 6.48 -0.62 28.59
N LYS A 341 7.62 -0.82 29.29
CA LYS A 341 8.95 -0.32 28.88
C LYS A 341 9.31 -0.72 27.44
N ASN A 342 8.71 -1.78 26.92
CA ASN A 342 9.01 -2.37 25.62
C ASN A 342 7.94 -2.12 24.53
N LEU A 343 6.94 -1.26 24.75
CA LEU A 343 5.93 -0.95 23.72
C LEU A 343 6.16 0.40 23.02
N PRO A 344 5.77 0.53 21.73
CA PRO A 344 5.85 1.78 21.00
C PRO A 344 5.10 2.89 21.71
N ARG A 345 5.74 4.06 21.86
CA ARG A 345 5.14 5.22 22.54
C ARG A 345 3.87 5.70 21.81
N LEU A 346 2.76 5.77 22.53
CA LEU A 346 1.50 6.39 22.09
C LEU A 346 1.22 7.65 22.90
N LYS A 347 0.46 8.58 22.31
CA LYS A 347 -0.07 9.74 23.03
C LYS A 347 -1.10 9.28 24.07
N PRO A 348 -1.39 10.09 25.10
CA PRO A 348 -2.41 9.77 26.09
C PRO A 348 -3.76 9.50 25.41
N CYS A 349 -4.46 8.46 25.85
CA CYS A 349 -5.77 8.10 25.33
C CYS A 349 -6.92 8.67 26.16
N ILE A 350 -8.11 8.72 25.57
CA ILE A 350 -9.38 8.99 26.27
C ILE A 350 -9.95 7.66 26.78
N ILE A 351 -9.99 6.65 25.91
CA ILE A 351 -10.49 5.31 26.22
C ILE A 351 -9.33 4.31 26.25
N PRO A 352 -9.08 3.60 27.36
CA PRO A 352 -8.11 2.52 27.40
C PRO A 352 -8.64 1.27 26.66
N THR A 353 -7.74 0.45 26.12
CA THR A 353 -8.07 -0.83 25.44
C THR A 353 -8.86 -1.80 26.32
N VAL A 354 -8.63 -1.75 27.64
CA VAL A 354 -9.29 -2.55 28.66
C VAL A 354 -9.60 -1.64 29.84
N LYS A 355 -10.66 -1.93 30.59
CA LYS A 355 -10.96 -1.23 31.84
C LYS A 355 -9.76 -1.32 32.79
N GLU A 356 -9.45 -0.21 33.49
CA GLU A 356 -8.34 -0.16 34.44
C GLU A 356 -8.52 -1.11 35.64
N SER A 357 -9.74 -1.64 35.86
CA SER A 357 -10.06 -2.63 36.89
C SER A 357 -9.69 -4.09 36.54
N ALA A 358 -9.15 -4.35 35.35
CA ALA A 358 -8.73 -5.70 34.94
C ALA A 358 -7.40 -6.10 35.60
N SER A 359 -7.12 -7.41 35.66
CA SER A 359 -5.83 -7.90 36.17
C SER A 359 -4.67 -7.39 35.32
N ILE A 360 -3.50 -7.24 35.95
CA ILE A 360 -2.30 -6.68 35.33
C ILE A 360 -1.88 -7.50 34.09
N ASP A 361 -2.00 -8.83 34.16
CA ASP A 361 -1.66 -9.73 33.06
C ASP A 361 -2.57 -9.54 31.83
N ILE A 362 -3.88 -9.33 32.06
CA ILE A 362 -4.84 -9.07 30.99
C ILE A 362 -4.54 -7.71 30.33
N ILE A 363 -4.23 -6.69 31.13
CA ILE A 363 -3.85 -5.36 30.63
C ILE A 363 -2.59 -5.45 29.75
N GLN A 364 -1.56 -6.17 30.21
CA GLN A 364 -0.31 -6.35 29.45
C GLN A 364 -0.56 -7.11 28.14
N LYS A 365 -1.26 -8.25 28.21
CA LYS A 365 -1.59 -9.06 27.02
C LYS A 365 -2.37 -8.25 25.99
N MET A 366 -3.36 -7.48 26.41
CA MET A 366 -4.18 -6.67 25.51
C MET A 366 -3.42 -5.48 24.93
N ASN A 367 -2.52 -4.84 25.69
CA ASN A 367 -1.66 -3.79 25.17
C ASN A 367 -0.68 -4.32 24.11
N VAL A 368 -0.10 -5.51 24.31
CA VAL A 368 0.77 -6.18 23.33
C VAL A 368 -0.01 -6.53 22.07
N LEU A 369 -1.21 -7.11 22.21
CA LEU A 369 -2.08 -7.43 21.06
C LEU A 369 -2.43 -6.18 20.25
N TYR A 370 -2.80 -5.09 20.93
CA TYR A 370 -3.11 -3.82 20.30
C TYR A 370 -1.92 -3.20 19.57
N ALA A 371 -0.72 -3.28 20.16
CA ALA A 371 0.50 -2.76 19.56
C ALA A 371 0.95 -3.59 18.35
N ARG A 372 0.73 -4.90 18.37
CA ARG A 372 1.18 -5.87 17.36
C ARG A 372 0.26 -5.93 16.14
N ASP A 373 -1.06 -5.92 16.34
CA ASP A 373 -2.06 -5.99 15.26
C ASP A 373 -3.09 -4.86 15.34
N TYR A 374 -2.69 -3.68 14.89
CA TYR A 374 -3.53 -2.49 14.92
C TYR A 374 -4.57 -2.49 13.79
N LYS A 375 -5.85 -2.42 14.15
CA LYS A 375 -6.97 -2.27 13.21
C LYS A 375 -7.91 -1.15 13.67
N TRP A 376 -8.19 -0.19 12.79
CA TRP A 376 -9.11 0.94 13.08
C TRP A 376 -10.53 0.49 13.45
N ARG A 377 -10.96 -0.68 12.97
CA ARG A 377 -12.28 -1.26 13.31
C ARG A 377 -12.39 -1.60 14.80
N ASN A 378 -11.28 -2.00 15.42
CA ASN A 378 -11.25 -2.29 16.85
C ASN A 378 -11.41 -0.98 17.63
N ASP A 379 -10.74 0.10 17.22
CA ASP A 379 -10.93 1.42 17.83
C ASP A 379 -12.38 1.89 17.71
N LEU A 380 -13.03 1.66 16.55
CA LEU A 380 -14.46 1.97 16.36
C LEU A 380 -15.36 1.15 17.30
N SER A 381 -15.13 -0.16 17.41
CA SER A 381 -15.89 -1.03 18.33
C SER A 381 -15.75 -0.55 19.78
N THR A 382 -14.52 -0.20 20.18
CA THR A 382 -14.24 0.32 21.52
C THR A 382 -14.90 1.66 21.78
N LEU A 383 -14.94 2.56 20.78
CA LEU A 383 -15.65 3.83 20.86
C LEU A 383 -17.14 3.63 21.12
N ILE A 384 -17.81 2.81 20.29
CA ILE A 384 -19.26 2.57 20.38
C ILE A 384 -19.63 2.01 21.76
N LYS A 385 -18.83 1.07 22.28
CA LYS A 385 -19.02 0.48 23.61
C LYS A 385 -18.83 1.47 24.78
N ASN A 386 -18.13 2.57 24.56
CA ASN A 386 -17.74 3.52 25.62
C ASN A 386 -18.22 4.96 25.36
N LEU A 387 -19.28 5.15 24.56
CA LEU A 387 -19.85 6.48 24.28
C LEU A 387 -20.30 7.25 25.54
N GLY A 388 -20.69 6.54 26.60
CA GLY A 388 -21.04 7.13 27.91
C GLY A 388 -19.85 7.41 28.84
N ASN A 389 -18.62 7.05 28.46
CA ASN A 389 -17.42 7.13 29.31
C ASN A 389 -16.31 7.98 28.66
N LEU A 390 -16.67 9.08 28.01
CA LEU A 390 -15.71 9.95 27.29
C LEU A 390 -15.08 11.03 28.19
N THR A 391 -15.46 11.06 29.47
CA THR A 391 -15.06 12.08 30.45
C THR A 391 -14.01 11.61 31.44
N VAL A 392 -13.61 10.34 31.39
CA VAL A 392 -12.50 9.75 32.18
C VAL A 392 -11.15 10.25 31.64
#